data_AF-W1YK06-F1
#
_entry.id   AF-W1YK06-F1
#
_cell.length_a   1.000
_cell.length_b   1.000
_cell.length_c   1.000
_cell.angle_alpha   90.00
_cell.angle_beta   90.00
_cell.angle_gamma   90.00
#
_symmetry.space_group_name_H-M   'P 1'
#
loop_
_entity.id
_entity.type
_entity.pdbx_description
1 polymer ?
#
loop_
_entity_poly.entity_id
_entity_poly.type
_entity_poly.pdbx_seq_one_letter_code
_entity_poly.pdbx_strand_id
1 'polypeptide(L)'
;ENAGSLTVVTGSRAVDTIINANGKMDVYGKDVGTVLNSAGTQTIYASATSDKANIKGGKQTVYGLATEANIESGEQIVDGGSTDKTHINGGTQTVQN
;
A
#
# COMPACT_ATOMS: atom_id res chain seq x y z
N GLU A 1 6.21 8.49 19.14
CA GLU A 1 4.96 7.81 18.75
C GLU A 1 5.25 6.98 17.51
N ASN A 2 5.73 5.75 17.67
CA ASN A 2 6.31 4.97 16.56
C ASN A 2 5.45 3.73 16.23
N ALA A 3 4.13 3.80 16.35
CA ALA A 3 3.24 2.67 16.06
C ALA A 3 1.83 3.11 15.63
N GLY A 4 1.71 4.30 15.02
CA GLY A 4 0.43 4.81 14.56
C GLY A 4 -0.23 3.84 13.58
N SER A 5 -1.49 3.49 13.83
CA SER A 5 -2.29 2.67 12.94
C SER A 5 -3.48 3.46 12.43
N LEU A 6 -3.69 3.43 11.12
CA LEU A 6 -4.87 3.97 10.47
C LEU A 6 -5.68 2.81 9.87
N THR A 7 -6.98 2.76 10.15
CA THR A 7 -7.92 1.87 9.47
C THR A 7 -8.82 2.69 8.57
N VAL A 8 -8.80 2.41 7.26
CA VAL A 8 -9.74 2.99 6.30
C VAL A 8 -10.87 2.02 6.09
N VAL A 9 -12.03 2.31 6.68
CA VAL A 9 -13.21 1.45 6.60
C VAL A 9 -13.89 1.53 5.23
N THR A 10 -14.68 0.52 4.88
CA THR A 10 -15.46 0.49 3.64
C THR A 10 -16.32 1.73 3.48
N GLY A 11 -16.38 2.27 2.27
CA GLY A 11 -17.08 3.53 1.95
C GLY A 11 -16.33 4.81 2.33
N SER A 12 -15.24 4.71 3.10
CA SER A 12 -14.38 5.84 3.44
C SER A 12 -13.19 5.97 2.49
N ARG A 13 -12.58 7.17 2.50
CA ARG A 13 -11.39 7.49 1.70
C ARG A 13 -10.32 8.19 2.52
N ALA A 14 -9.10 7.67 2.52
CA ALA A 14 -7.91 8.36 3.00
C ALA A 14 -7.11 8.95 1.83
N VAL A 15 -6.42 10.07 2.06
CA VAL A 15 -5.67 10.80 1.02
C VAL A 15 -4.35 11.27 1.61
N ASP A 16 -3.27 11.11 0.85
CA ASP A 16 -1.91 11.59 1.16
C ASP A 16 -1.40 11.11 2.54
N THR A 17 -1.76 9.88 2.91
CA THR A 17 -1.28 9.26 4.15
C THR A 17 0.21 8.98 4.06
N ILE A 18 0.98 9.42 5.04
CA ILE A 18 2.41 9.09 5.17
C ILE A 18 2.57 8.03 6.25
N ILE A 19 3.14 6.87 5.87
CA ILE A 19 3.39 5.75 6.77
C ILE A 19 4.90 5.64 6.99
N ASN A 20 5.35 6.04 8.17
CA ASN A 20 6.75 5.95 8.59
C ASN A 20 7.07 4.59 9.22
N ALA A 21 8.32 4.38 9.62
CA ALA A 21 8.78 3.16 10.26
C ALA A 21 7.85 2.73 11.40
N ASN A 22 7.45 1.45 11.38
CA ASN A 22 6.52 0.82 12.32
C ASN A 22 5.08 1.38 12.28
N GLY A 23 4.78 2.31 11.37
CA GLY A 23 3.42 2.73 11.06
C GLY A 23 2.69 1.68 10.23
N LYS A 24 1.36 1.63 10.38
CA LYS A 24 0.50 0.70 9.66
C LYS A 24 -0.74 1.38 9.11
N MET A 25 -1.15 0.97 7.92
CA MET A 25 -2.45 1.28 7.36
C MET A 25 -3.17 0.01 6.88
N ASP A 26 -4.39 -0.21 7.39
CA ASP A 26 -5.29 -1.27 6.95
C ASP A 26 -6.41 -0.66 6.11
N VAL A 27 -6.52 -1.08 4.85
CA VAL A 27 -7.44 -0.49 3.87
C VAL A 27 -8.55 -1.47 3.52
N TYR A 28 -9.76 -1.17 3.98
CA TYR A 28 -11.02 -1.84 3.61
C TYR A 28 -11.91 -0.97 2.70
N GLY A 29 -11.60 0.33 2.60
CA GLY A 29 -12.22 1.30 1.70
C GLY A 29 -11.29 1.68 0.56
N LYS A 30 -10.99 2.98 0.43
CA LYS A 30 -10.08 3.50 -0.58
C LYS A 30 -8.98 4.38 0.00
N ASP A 31 -7.76 4.26 -0.48
CA ASP A 31 -6.72 5.25 -0.26
C ASP A 31 -6.16 5.79 -1.57
N VAL A 32 -5.63 7.02 -1.53
CA VAL A 32 -5.03 7.68 -2.68
C VAL A 32 -3.75 8.39 -2.23
N GLY A 33 -2.64 8.15 -2.94
CA GLY A 33 -1.39 8.89 -2.75
C GLY A 33 -0.62 8.50 -1.48
N THR A 34 -0.85 7.29 -0.95
CA THR A 34 -0.15 6.82 0.26
C THR A 34 1.36 6.75 0.02
N VAL A 35 2.17 7.30 0.93
CA VAL A 35 3.63 7.20 0.91
C VAL A 35 4.09 6.19 1.96
N LEU A 36 4.77 5.12 1.53
CA LEU A 36 5.30 4.08 2.41
C LEU A 36 6.81 4.24 2.55
N ASN A 37 7.25 4.91 3.61
CA ASN A 37 8.67 5.02 3.94
C ASN A 37 9.22 3.71 4.53
N SER A 38 10.54 3.63 4.69
CA SER A 38 11.23 2.46 5.24
C SER A 38 10.55 1.88 6.48
N ALA A 39 10.25 0.58 6.44
CA ALA A 39 9.54 -0.17 7.49
C ALA A 39 8.10 0.29 7.82
N GLY A 40 7.50 1.15 6.99
CA GLY A 40 6.06 1.42 7.00
C GLY A 40 5.29 0.34 6.24
N THR A 41 4.07 0.04 6.68
CA THR A 41 3.27 -1.06 6.12
C THR A 41 1.87 -0.61 5.70
N GLN A 42 1.44 -1.06 4.52
CA GLN A 42 0.07 -0.91 4.04
C GLN A 42 -0.49 -2.27 3.64
N THR A 43 -1.71 -2.59 4.08
CA THR A 43 -2.42 -3.80 3.67
C THR A 43 -3.74 -3.42 3.00
N ILE A 44 -3.96 -3.88 1.77
CA ILE A 44 -5.14 -3.58 0.94
C ILE A 44 -5.98 -4.85 0.88
N TYR A 45 -7.15 -4.84 1.54
CA TYR A 45 -8.02 -6.02 1.64
C TYR A 45 -8.85 -6.25 0.36
N ALA A 46 -9.42 -7.44 0.19
CA ALA A 46 -10.01 -7.95 -1.07
C ALA A 46 -11.01 -7.02 -1.80
N SER A 47 -11.75 -6.18 -1.07
CA SER A 47 -12.71 -5.23 -1.66
C SER A 47 -12.22 -3.77 -1.68
N ALA A 48 -10.97 -3.54 -1.27
CA ALA A 48 -10.37 -2.23 -1.17
C ALA A 48 -9.57 -1.87 -2.41
N THR A 49 -9.31 -0.57 -2.56
CA THR A 49 -8.48 -0.04 -3.64
C THR A 49 -7.47 0.96 -3.10
N SER A 50 -6.20 0.80 -3.47
CA SER A 50 -5.16 1.80 -3.27
C SER A 50 -4.73 2.37 -4.61
N ASP A 51 -4.83 3.69 -4.77
CA ASP A 51 -4.40 4.37 -5.99
C ASP A 51 -3.13 5.20 -5.72
N LYS A 52 -2.15 5.10 -6.62
CA LYS A 52 -0.96 5.96 -6.64
C LYS A 52 -0.10 5.89 -5.38
N ALA A 53 -0.02 4.71 -4.76
CA ALA A 53 0.89 4.51 -3.64
C ALA A 53 2.34 4.69 -4.09
N ASN A 54 3.15 5.42 -3.31
CA ASN A 54 4.58 5.57 -3.51
C ASN A 54 5.34 4.76 -2.45
N ILE A 55 5.96 3.65 -2.87
CA ILE A 55 6.67 2.72 -2.00
C ILE A 55 8.17 3.09 -2.01
N LYS A 56 8.64 3.60 -0.87
CA LYS A 56 10.00 4.16 -0.65
C LYS A 56 10.69 3.41 0.50
N GLY A 57 10.79 2.08 0.35
CA GLY A 57 11.40 1.18 1.34
C GLY A 57 10.40 0.56 2.32
N GLY A 58 9.13 0.93 2.23
CA GLY A 58 8.04 0.26 2.95
C GLY A 58 7.54 -1.00 2.24
N LYS A 59 6.47 -1.57 2.78
CA LYS A 59 5.84 -2.79 2.28
C LYS A 59 4.35 -2.58 2.03
N GLN A 60 3.91 -2.84 0.80
CA GLN A 60 2.50 -2.89 0.44
C GLN A 60 2.07 -4.34 0.19
N THR A 61 1.09 -4.85 0.94
CA THR A 61 0.47 -6.15 0.69
C THR A 61 -0.91 -5.95 0.05
N VAL A 62 -1.16 -6.63 -1.07
CA VAL A 62 -2.34 -6.44 -1.93
C VAL A 62 -3.15 -7.74 -1.99
N TYR A 63 -4.24 -7.78 -1.24
CA TYR A 63 -5.32 -8.76 -1.38
C TYR A 63 -6.46 -8.24 -2.27
N GLY A 64 -6.62 -6.91 -2.36
CA GLY A 64 -7.59 -6.22 -3.22
C GLY A 64 -6.98 -5.73 -4.54
N LEU A 65 -7.18 -4.45 -4.84
CA LEU A 65 -6.66 -3.81 -6.04
C LEU A 65 -5.67 -2.67 -5.67
N ALA A 66 -4.47 -2.70 -6.25
CA ALA A 66 -3.58 -1.53 -6.24
C ALA A 66 -3.42 -0.98 -7.67
N THR A 67 -3.62 0.32 -7.88
CA THR A 67 -3.45 0.95 -9.19
C THR A 67 -2.38 2.03 -9.16
N GLU A 68 -1.62 2.13 -10.24
CA GLU A 68 -0.60 3.17 -10.45
C GLU A 68 0.43 3.26 -9.32
N ALA A 69 0.68 2.14 -8.63
CA ALA A 69 1.69 2.09 -7.58
C ALA A 69 3.07 2.38 -8.18
N ASN A 70 3.84 3.23 -7.51
CA ASN A 70 5.23 3.52 -7.85
C ASN A 70 6.15 2.88 -6.81
N ILE A 71 6.90 1.86 -7.20
CA ILE A 71 7.90 1.21 -6.34
C ILE A 71 9.25 1.87 -6.61
N GLU A 72 9.65 2.81 -5.76
CA GLU A 72 11.00 3.41 -5.80
C GLU A 72 12.03 2.52 -5.09
N SER A 73 11.61 1.88 -3.99
CA SER A 73 12.35 0.85 -3.25
C SER A 73 11.39 0.10 -2.32
N GLY A 74 11.84 -0.99 -1.69
CA GLY A 74 10.96 -1.80 -0.82
C GLY A 74 10.19 -2.85 -1.62
N GLU A 75 8.98 -3.18 -1.16
CA GLU A 75 8.26 -4.37 -1.64
C GLU A 75 6.76 -4.12 -1.84
N GLN A 76 6.24 -4.59 -2.97
CA GLN A 76 4.81 -4.86 -3.17
C GLN A 76 4.61 -6.38 -3.24
N ILE A 77 3.78 -6.93 -2.35
CA ILE A 77 3.34 -8.34 -2.41
C ILE A 77 1.90 -8.36 -2.88
N VAL A 78 1.65 -9.01 -4.01
CA VAL A 78 0.31 -9.30 -4.52
C VAL A 78 -0.04 -10.71 -4.09
N ASP A 79 -0.94 -10.84 -3.11
CA ASP A 79 -1.28 -12.09 -2.43
C ASP A 79 -2.76 -12.40 -2.69
N GLY A 80 -3.05 -13.06 -3.80
CA GLY A 80 -4.42 -13.28 -4.29
C GLY A 80 -5.15 -12.01 -4.79
N GLY A 81 -4.51 -10.84 -4.73
CA GLY A 81 -5.03 -9.57 -5.23
C GLY A 81 -4.69 -9.29 -6.71
N SER A 82 -4.79 -8.02 -7.10
CA SER A 82 -4.44 -7.57 -8.45
C SER A 82 -3.77 -6.20 -8.45
N THR A 83 -2.94 -5.94 -9.45
CA THR A 83 -2.31 -4.64 -9.67
C THR A 83 -2.53 -4.14 -11.09
N ASP A 84 -2.79 -2.85 -11.25
CA ASP A 84 -2.88 -2.19 -12.56
C ASP A 84 -1.84 -1.06 -12.65
N LYS A 85 -1.09 -1.01 -13.75
CA LYS A 85 -0.08 0.04 -14.02
C LYS A 85 0.94 0.28 -12.89
N THR A 86 1.40 -0.77 -12.22
CA THR A 86 2.54 -0.64 -11.30
C THR A 86 3.79 -0.24 -12.07
N HIS A 87 4.47 0.81 -11.60
CA HIS A 87 5.77 1.26 -12.09
C HIS A 87 6.85 0.84 -11.10
N ILE A 88 7.79 0.01 -11.53
CA ILE A 88 8.89 -0.48 -10.68
C ILE A 88 10.17 0.23 -11.11
N ASN A 89 10.50 1.30 -10.39
CA ASN A 89 11.75 2.05 -10.57
C ASN A 89 12.89 1.49 -9.68
N GLY A 90 12.54 0.70 -8.66
CA GLY A 90 13.42 -0.07 -7.80
C GLY A 90 12.61 -1.00 -6.89
N GLY A 91 13.28 -1.78 -6.03
CA GLY A 91 12.61 -2.74 -5.15
C GLY A 91 12.04 -3.95 -5.90
N THR A 92 10.97 -4.54 -5.35
CA THR A 92 10.37 -5.77 -5.88
C THR A 92 8.84 -5.74 -5.87
N GLN A 93 8.25 -6.31 -6.93
CA GLN A 93 6.88 -6.81 -6.90
C GLN A 93 6.94 -8.33 -6.89
N THR A 94 6.32 -8.96 -5.89
CA THR A 94 6.16 -10.41 -5.79
C THR A 94 4.70 -10.76 -5.96
N VAL A 95 4.38 -11.72 -6.84
CA VAL A 95 3.01 -12.21 -7.04
C VAL A 95 2.93 -13.65 -6.55
N GLN A 96 1.99 -13.91 -5.65
CA GLN A 96 1.78 -15.19 -4.99
C GLN A 96 0.29 -15.45 -4.75
N ASN A 97 -0.02 -16.73 -4.53
CA ASN A 97 -1.37 -17.25 -4.27
C ASN A 97 -1.39 -18.02 -2.96
#